data_AF-A0A679HYQ6-F1
#
_entry.id   AF-A0A679HYQ6-F1
#
_cell.length_a   1.000
_cell.length_b   1.000
_cell.length_c   1.000
_cell.angle_alpha   90.00
_cell.angle_beta   90.00
_cell.angle_gamma   90.00
#
_symmetry.space_group_name_H-M   'P 1'
#
loop_
_entity.id
_entity.type
_entity.pdbx_description
1 polymer ?
#
loop_
_entity_poly.entity_id
_entity_poly.type
_entity_poly.pdbx_seq_one_letter_code
_entity_poly.pdbx_strand_id
1 'polypeptide(L)'
;MSSSPDQVIERLRKEGITHIVLNTREFKRLRDTYHVLEFDGADGPVLDQRLKRLPHSMTLLFAKNHVYVFEIPPLPQPAKHS
;
A
#
# COMPACT_ATOMS: atom_id res chain seq x y z
N MET A 1 2.53 6.56 -17.02
CA MET A 1 3.63 6.72 -16.04
C MET A 1 3.47 5.66 -14.97
N SER A 2 4.27 4.60 -15.01
CA SER A 2 4.08 3.43 -14.15
C SER A 2 4.77 3.59 -12.78
N SER A 3 4.03 4.04 -11.78
CA SER A 3 4.54 4.15 -10.41
C SER A 3 4.83 2.78 -9.80
N SER A 4 6.09 2.38 -9.66
CA SER A 4 6.44 1.13 -8.94
C SER A 4 5.93 1.19 -7.48
N PRO A 5 5.72 0.05 -6.79
CA PRO A 5 5.36 0.04 -5.37
C PRO A 5 6.28 0.92 -4.51
N ASP A 6 7.57 0.96 -4.84
CA ASP A 6 8.56 1.80 -4.16
C ASP A 6 8.28 3.30 -4.36
N GLN A 7 7.84 3.72 -5.55
CA GLN A 7 7.45 5.11 -5.80
C GLN A 7 6.21 5.51 -5.01
N VAL A 8 5.28 4.57 -4.80
CA VAL A 8 4.11 4.79 -3.94
C VAL A 8 4.56 4.98 -2.49
N ILE A 9 5.46 4.14 -2.00
CA ILE A 9 6.04 4.26 -0.65
C ILE A 9 6.77 5.59 -0.46
N GLU A 10 7.61 5.97 -1.43
CA GLU A 10 8.32 7.26 -1.40
C GLU A 10 7.36 8.45 -1.33
N ARG A 11 6.24 8.38 -2.07
CA ARG A 11 5.22 9.42 -2.01
C ARG A 11 4.56 9.47 -0.64
N LEU A 12 4.15 8.32 -0.10
CA LEU A 12 3.52 8.26 1.22
C LEU A 12 4.45 8.81 2.31
N ARG A 13 5.76 8.52 2.24
CA ARG A 13 6.78 9.11 3.12
C ARG A 13 6.83 10.63 3.01
N LYS A 14 6.87 11.16 1.78
CA LYS A 14 6.91 12.61 1.54
C LYS A 14 5.67 13.33 2.08
N GLU A 15 4.53 12.65 2.08
CA GLU A 15 3.28 13.15 2.65
C GLU A 15 3.23 13.00 4.19
N GLY A 16 4.28 12.47 4.82
CA GLY A 16 4.37 12.29 6.27
C GLY A 16 3.57 11.10 6.81
N ILE A 17 3.07 10.23 5.92
CA ILE A 17 2.33 9.03 6.31
C ILE A 17 3.32 8.00 6.83
N THR A 18 3.06 7.51 8.03
CA THR A 18 3.92 6.53 8.72
C THR A 18 3.29 5.14 8.77
N HIS A 19 1.96 5.06 8.73
CA HIS A 19 1.21 3.82 8.87
C HIS A 19 0.06 3.74 7.87
N ILE A 20 -0.25 2.51 7.45
CA ILE A 20 -1.43 2.20 6.63
C ILE A 20 -2.27 1.18 7.36
N VAL A 21 -3.57 1.44 7.45
CA VAL A 21 -4.55 0.49 7.96
C VAL A 21 -5.34 -0.08 6.78
N LEU A 22 -5.28 -1.39 6.61
CA LEU A 22 -6.00 -2.11 5.57
C LEU A 22 -7.05 -3.02 6.20
N ASN A 23 -8.33 -2.71 5.99
CA ASN A 23 -9.42 -3.63 6.29
C ASN A 23 -9.80 -4.40 5.01
N THR A 24 -9.33 -5.63 4.91
CA THR A 24 -9.52 -6.46 3.70
C THR A 24 -10.97 -6.90 3.49
N ARG A 25 -11.76 -7.02 4.57
CA ARG A 25 -13.19 -7.37 4.48
C ARG A 25 -13.98 -6.22 3.88
N GLU A 26 -13.78 -5.00 4.39
CA GLU A 26 -14.45 -3.81 3.86
C GLU A 26 -13.95 -3.48 2.46
N PHE A 27 -12.65 -3.65 2.19
CA PHE A 27 -12.09 -3.46 0.85
C PHE A 27 -12.78 -4.39 -0.17
N LYS A 28 -12.90 -5.68 0.14
CA LYS A 28 -13.57 -6.65 -0.72
C LYS A 28 -15.04 -6.27 -0.94
N ARG A 29 -15.75 -5.87 0.13
CA ARG A 29 -17.15 -5.44 0.05
C ARG A 29 -17.31 -4.20 -0.83
N LEU A 30 -16.48 -3.17 -0.66
CA LEU A 30 -16.51 -1.94 -1.46
C LEU A 30 -16.23 -2.19 -2.93
N ARG A 31 -15.28 -3.08 -3.25
CA ARG A 31 -14.97 -3.45 -4.64
C ARG A 31 -16.06 -4.33 -5.25
N ASP A 32 -16.37 -5.46 -4.62
CA ASP A 32 -17.19 -6.51 -5.23
C ASP A 32 -18.69 -6.18 -5.21
N THR A 33 -19.17 -5.40 -4.22
CA THR A 33 -20.60 -5.05 -4.07
C THR A 33 -20.94 -3.67 -4.62
N TYR A 34 -20.03 -2.71 -4.47
CA TYR A 34 -20.31 -1.31 -4.78
C TYR A 34 -19.47 -0.75 -5.93
N HIS A 35 -18.50 -1.50 -6.47
CA HIS A 35 -17.60 -1.06 -7.55
C HIS A 35 -16.83 0.25 -7.26
N VAL A 36 -16.75 0.67 -5.99
CA VAL A 36 -16.16 1.96 -5.56
C VAL A 36 -14.62 1.96 -5.63
N LEU A 37 -14.01 0.77 -5.73
CA LEU A 37 -12.56 0.55 -5.77
C LEU A 37 -12.13 -0.29 -6.98
N GLU A 38 -12.96 -0.36 -8.01
CA GLU A 38 -12.52 -0.88 -9.30
C GLU A 38 -11.65 0.17 -10.00
N PHE A 39 -10.43 -0.25 -10.36
CA PHE A 39 -9.60 0.56 -11.24
C PHE A 39 -10.08 0.32 -12.67
N ASP A 40 -10.69 1.33 -13.28
CA ASP A 40 -11.15 1.31 -14.66
C ASP A 40 -10.09 1.87 -15.63
N GLY A 41 -10.33 1.68 -16.93
CA GLY A 41 -9.44 2.16 -17.99
C GLY A 41 -8.20 1.29 -18.24
N ALA A 42 -7.34 1.76 -19.15
CA ALA A 42 -6.20 0.98 -19.69
C ALA A 42 -5.16 0.59 -18.63
N ASP A 43 -5.02 1.38 -17.56
CA ASP A 43 -4.07 1.16 -16.47
C ASP A 43 -4.65 0.32 -15.32
N GLY A 44 -5.94 0.00 -15.34
CA GLY A 44 -6.65 -0.67 -14.24
C GLY A 44 -5.98 -1.95 -13.74
N PRO A 45 -5.65 -2.92 -14.62
CA PRO A 45 -4.96 -4.15 -14.23
C PRO A 45 -3.60 -3.91 -13.56
N VAL A 46 -2.88 -2.87 -14.01
CA VAL A 46 -1.56 -2.53 -13.48
C VAL A 46 -1.69 -1.90 -12.08
N LEU A 47 -2.70 -1.05 -11.88
CA LEU A 47 -2.99 -0.44 -10.57
C LEU A 47 -3.44 -1.49 -9.55
N ASP A 48 -4.29 -2.44 -9.94
CA ASP A 48 -4.70 -3.57 -9.09
C ASP A 48 -3.49 -4.43 -8.66
N GLN A 49 -2.60 -4.77 -9.60
CA GLN A 49 -1.39 -5.51 -9.26
C GLN A 49 -0.48 -4.73 -8.29
N ARG A 50 -0.33 -3.41 -8.47
CA ARG A 50 0.47 -2.59 -7.56
C ARG A 50 -0.11 -2.57 -6.16
N LEU A 51 -1.42 -2.37 -6.03
CA LEU A 51 -2.08 -2.34 -4.73
C LEU A 51 -1.90 -3.68 -4.00
N LYS A 52 -2.00 -4.81 -4.72
CA LYS A 52 -1.74 -6.15 -4.16
C LYS A 52 -0.29 -6.36 -3.72
N ARG A 53 0.67 -5.73 -4.42
CA ARG A 53 2.10 -5.87 -4.10
C ARG A 53 2.57 -4.90 -3.01
N LEU A 54 1.93 -3.75 -2.86
CA LEU A 54 2.31 -2.69 -1.94
C LEU A 54 2.58 -3.16 -0.48
N PRO A 55 1.76 -4.04 0.12
CA PRO A 55 2.02 -4.53 1.47
C PRO A 55 3.34 -5.28 1.64
N HIS A 56 3.90 -5.88 0.57
CA HIS A 56 5.15 -6.64 0.63
C HIS A 56 6.38 -5.76 0.83
N SER A 57 6.27 -4.46 0.54
CA SER A 57 7.33 -3.48 0.73
C SER A 57 7.21 -2.74 2.06
N MET A 58 6.35 -3.21 2.98
CA MET A 58 6.06 -2.60 4.27
C MET A 58 6.21 -3.61 5.41
N THR A 59 6.38 -3.13 6.64
CA THR A 59 6.46 -3.98 7.83
C THR A 59 5.07 -4.18 8.42
N LEU A 60 4.63 -5.42 8.61
CA LEU A 60 3.36 -5.70 9.31
C LEU A 60 3.53 -5.52 10.82
N LEU A 61 2.78 -4.60 11.42
CA LEU A 61 2.78 -4.36 12.88
C LEU A 61 1.64 -5.06 13.62
N PHE A 62 0.48 -5.19 12.97
CA PHE A 62 -0.71 -5.77 13.60
C PHE A 62 -1.61 -6.47 12.57
N ALA A 63 -2.18 -7.61 12.95
CA ALA A 63 -3.19 -8.33 12.18
C ALA A 63 -4.24 -8.96 13.09
N LYS A 64 -5.50 -8.52 12.97
CA LYS A 64 -6.64 -9.12 13.69
C LYS A 64 -7.95 -8.85 12.96
N ASN A 65 -8.85 -9.82 12.91
CA ASN A 65 -10.20 -9.67 12.35
C ASN A 65 -10.22 -9.00 10.96
N HIS A 66 -9.31 -9.40 10.05
CA HIS A 66 -9.17 -8.83 8.69
C HIS A 66 -8.66 -7.39 8.61
N VAL A 67 -8.27 -6.79 9.73
CA VAL A 67 -7.60 -5.50 9.82
C VAL A 67 -6.10 -5.71 9.95
N TYR A 68 -5.33 -5.04 9.09
CA TYR A 68 -3.88 -5.07 9.04
C TYR A 68 -3.33 -3.66 9.22
N VAL A 69 -2.31 -3.50 10.05
CA VAL A 69 -1.57 -2.24 10.19
C VAL A 69 -0.16 -2.47 9.68
N PHE A 70 0.22 -1.70 8.67
CA PHE A 70 1.55 -1.71 8.09
C PHE A 70 2.29 -0.43 8.45
N GLU A 71 3.56 -0.55 8.80
CA GLU A 71 4.50 0.55 8.88
C GLU A 71 5.11 0.79 7.51
N ILE A 72 5.12 2.06 7.10
CA ILE A 72 5.87 2.50 5.94
C ILE A 72 7.34 2.53 6.37
N PRO A 73 8.25 1.79 5.71
CA PRO A 73 9.62 1.70 6.20
C PRO A 73 10.24 3.11 6.25
N PRO A 74 11.08 3.43 7.24
CA PRO A 74 11.75 4.72 7.29
C PRO A 74 12.71 4.88 6.09
N LEU A 75 13.12 6.12 5.80
CA LEU A 75 14.17 6.38 4.82
C LEU A 75 15.41 5.54 5.16
N PRO A 76 16.07 4.91 4.17
CA PRO A 76 17.35 4.25 4.40
C PRO A 76 18.31 5.25 5.03
N GLN A 77 18.77 4.99 6.26
CA GLN A 77 19.82 5.80 6.85
C GLN A 77 21.09 5.58 6.03
N PRO A 78 21.84 6.64 5.67
CA PRO A 78 23.13 6.45 5.01
C PRO A 78 24.00 5.58 5.92
N ALA A 79 24.63 4.55 5.33
CA ALA A 79 25.49 3.64 6.04
C ALA A 79 26.55 4.47 6.80
N LYS A 80 26.60 4.31 8.13
CA LYS A 80 27.67 4.89 8.94
C LYS A 80 28.97 4.17 8.56
N HIS A 81 29.73 4.76 7.65
CA HIS A 81 31.13 4.38 7.47
C HIS A 81 31.85 4.67 8.79
N SER A 82 32.24 3.59 9.47
CA SER A 82 33.12 3.62 10.64
C SER A 82 34.55 3.37 10.18
#